data_AF-A0A2M9P7D4-F1
#
_entry.id   AF-A0A2M9P7D4-F1
#
_cell.length_a   1.000
_cell.length_b   1.000
_cell.length_c   1.000
_cell.angle_alpha   90.00
_cell.angle_beta   90.00
_cell.angle_gamma   90.00
#
_symmetry.space_group_name_H-M   'P 1'
#
loop_
_entity.id
_entity.type
_entity.pdbx_description
1 polymer ?
#
loop_
_entity_poly.entity_id
_entity_poly.type
_entity_poly.pdbx_seq_one_letter_code
_entity_poly.pdbx_strand_id
1 'polypeptide(L)'
;IVIEGSWRQNGNLAMMCDNIHALMPDGGCQCFPLYLYEQQEEEPGGLFEDQTSGLQRRDAITDFGLKHFSGRYPGETITKEDLFYYVYGLLNSEDYRTEYADSLSKELPRIPRVKTADDFWAFSRAGRALGDLHVHYEAVDPYPVTIKQGDLRTAVIKDPEAFYRVTKMKFGGKRGEVDKS
;
A
#
# COMPACT_ATOMS: atom_id res chain seq x y z
N ILE A 1 -3.43 -1.88 -3.60
CA ILE A 1 -3.67 -1.82 -2.14
C ILE A 1 -3.95 -3.23 -1.66
N VAL A 2 -3.12 -3.74 -0.76
CA VAL A 2 -3.34 -5.00 -0.05
C VAL A 2 -4.08 -4.70 1.24
N ILE A 3 -5.14 -5.46 1.52
CA ILE A 3 -5.97 -5.33 2.74
C ILE A 3 -5.96 -6.68 3.46
N GLU A 4 -5.79 -6.63 4.79
CA GLU A 4 -5.90 -7.80 5.65
C GLU A 4 -7.37 -8.30 5.69
N GLY A 5 -7.58 -9.62 5.53
CA GLY A 5 -8.93 -10.20 5.48
C GLY A 5 -9.70 -10.16 6.81
N SER A 6 -9.01 -10.05 7.95
CA SER A 6 -9.63 -9.91 9.28
C SER A 6 -8.80 -8.98 10.13
N TRP A 7 -9.23 -7.71 10.24
CA TRP A 7 -8.51 -6.73 11.03
C TRP A 7 -8.75 -6.94 12.53
N ARG A 8 -7.67 -7.18 13.29
CA ARG A 8 -7.72 -7.48 14.74
C ARG A 8 -7.26 -6.33 15.63
N GLN A 9 -7.41 -5.09 15.18
CA GLN A 9 -7.02 -3.86 15.90
C GLN A 9 -5.51 -3.70 16.20
N ASN A 10 -4.69 -4.72 15.96
CA ASN A 10 -3.25 -4.73 16.18
C ASN A 10 -2.51 -4.91 14.84
N GLY A 11 -2.17 -3.81 14.17
CA GLY A 11 -1.42 -3.84 12.91
C GLY A 11 -1.92 -2.87 11.85
N ASN A 12 -1.33 -2.93 10.67
CA ASN A 12 -1.71 -2.12 9.52
C ASN A 12 -2.85 -2.78 8.75
N LEU A 13 -3.99 -2.10 8.62
CA LEU A 13 -5.16 -2.58 7.88
C LEU A 13 -4.87 -2.73 6.37
N ALA A 14 -4.14 -1.76 5.81
CA ALA A 14 -3.91 -1.66 4.38
C ALA A 14 -2.47 -1.25 4.08
N MET A 15 -1.90 -1.80 3.01
CA MET A 15 -0.53 -1.52 2.59
C MET A 15 -0.43 -1.52 1.06
N MET A 16 0.24 -0.51 0.49
CA MET A 16 0.45 -0.42 -0.95
C MET A 16 1.79 -1.08 -1.30
N CYS A 17 1.79 -1.90 -2.35
CA CYS A 17 2.98 -2.53 -2.89
C CYS A 17 2.98 -2.42 -4.42
N ASP A 18 4.16 -2.41 -4.99
CA ASP A 18 4.45 -2.41 -6.43
C ASP A 18 4.74 -3.81 -6.99
N ASN A 19 4.88 -4.81 -6.10
CA ASN A 19 5.17 -6.19 -6.43
C ASN A 19 3.96 -7.11 -6.19
N ILE A 20 4.01 -8.31 -6.78
CA ILE A 20 3.00 -9.35 -6.55
C ILE A 20 3.07 -9.79 -5.09
N HIS A 21 1.94 -9.70 -4.39
CA HIS A 21 1.86 -10.07 -2.99
C HIS A 21 1.67 -11.59 -2.83
N ALA A 22 2.34 -12.18 -1.85
CA ALA A 22 2.20 -13.60 -1.54
C ALA A 22 0.84 -13.89 -0.89
N LEU A 23 0.25 -15.05 -1.17
CA LEU A 23 -0.96 -15.49 -0.48
C LEU A 23 -0.61 -15.92 0.95
N MET A 24 -1.20 -15.26 1.94
CA MET A 24 -0.98 -15.61 3.36
C MET A 24 -2.02 -16.64 3.85
N PRO A 25 -1.60 -17.70 4.59
CA PRO A 25 -2.48 -18.79 5.02
C PRO A 25 -3.34 -18.49 6.27
N ASP A 26 -3.13 -17.37 6.97
CA ASP A 26 -3.70 -17.04 8.29
C ASP A 26 -5.01 -16.23 8.26
N GLY A 27 -5.73 -16.27 7.14
CA GLY A 27 -6.97 -15.50 6.92
C GLY A 27 -6.96 -14.74 5.59
N GLY A 28 -5.82 -14.74 4.90
CA GLY A 28 -5.66 -14.20 3.57
C GLY A 28 -5.56 -12.68 3.53
N CYS A 29 -4.98 -12.19 2.46
CA CYS A 29 -4.94 -10.79 2.08
C CYS A 29 -5.70 -10.62 0.77
N GLN A 30 -6.44 -9.53 0.63
CA GLN A 30 -7.08 -9.17 -0.63
C GLN A 30 -6.33 -8.03 -1.29
N CYS A 31 -6.06 -8.18 -2.58
CA CYS A 31 -5.34 -7.18 -3.37
C CYS A 31 -6.31 -6.45 -4.29
N PHE A 32 -6.39 -5.13 -4.13
CA PHE A 32 -7.13 -4.23 -5.00
C PHE A 32 -6.14 -3.48 -5.89
N PRO A 33 -5.98 -3.89 -7.17
CA PRO A 33 -5.00 -3.30 -8.07
C PRO A 33 -5.47 -1.94 -8.57
N LEU A 34 -4.53 -1.11 -9.04
CA LEU A 34 -4.85 0.12 -9.75
C LEU A 34 -5.27 -0.16 -11.21
N TYR A 35 -4.61 -1.15 -11.83
CA TYR A 35 -4.83 -1.55 -13.22
C TYR A 35 -5.16 -3.03 -13.34
N LEU A 36 -5.93 -3.35 -14.38
CA LEU A 36 -6.18 -4.70 -14.86
C LEU A 36 -5.58 -4.84 -16.26
N TYR A 37 -5.13 -6.05 -16.59
CA TYR A 37 -4.57 -6.37 -17.89
C TYR A 37 -5.44 -7.43 -18.54
N GLU A 38 -5.89 -7.15 -19.76
CA GLU A 38 -6.71 -8.05 -20.55
C GLU A 38 -5.95 -8.44 -21.82
N GLN A 39 -6.09 -9.71 -22.21
CA GLN A 39 -5.51 -10.20 -23.43
C GLN A 39 -6.33 -9.68 -24.61
N GLN A 40 -5.67 -9.05 -25.56
CA GLN A 40 -6.34 -8.63 -26.79
C GLN A 40 -6.70 -9.87 -27.59
N GLU A 41 -7.92 -9.93 -28.12
CA GLU A 41 -8.28 -10.96 -29.10
C GLU A 41 -7.34 -10.81 -30.30
N GLU A 42 -6.58 -11.85 -30.60
CA GLU A 42 -5.74 -11.90 -31.78
C GLU A 42 -6.66 -11.91 -33.00
N GLU A 43 -6.81 -10.77 -33.66
CA GLU A 43 -7.21 -10.75 -35.07
C GLU A 43 -6.17 -11.61 -35.82
N PRO A 44 -6.57 -12.60 -36.65
CA PRO A 44 -5.62 -13.47 -37.32
C PRO A 44 -4.78 -12.66 -38.32
N GLY A 45 -3.65 -12.15 -37.84
CA GLY A 45 -2.63 -11.48 -38.64
C GLY A 45 -2.04 -12.45 -39.65
N GLY A 46 -1.65 -11.91 -40.81
CA GLY A 46 -1.09 -12.72 -41.89
C GLY A 46 0.16 -13.48 -41.46
N LEU A 47 0.52 -14.55 -42.19
CA LEU A 47 1.68 -15.45 -41.96
C LEU A 47 3.06 -14.75 -41.74
N PHE A 48 3.14 -13.44 -41.95
CA PHE A 48 4.35 -12.62 -41.83
C PHE A 48 4.21 -11.40 -40.90
N GLU A 49 3.10 -11.26 -40.16
CA GLU A 49 2.95 -10.19 -39.17
C GLU A 49 3.48 -10.64 -37.80
N ASP A 50 4.36 -9.82 -37.21
CA ASP A 50 4.86 -10.02 -35.85
C ASP A 50 3.67 -10.04 -34.88
N GLN A 51 3.38 -11.20 -34.29
CA GLN A 51 2.32 -11.34 -33.30
C GLN A 51 2.73 -10.62 -32.01
N THR A 52 2.41 -9.33 -31.93
CA THR A 52 2.43 -8.62 -30.65
C THR A 52 1.18 -9.05 -29.87
N SER A 53 1.30 -10.12 -29.09
CA SER A 53 0.30 -10.48 -28.08
C SER A 53 0.30 -9.40 -26.98
N GLY A 54 -0.35 -8.27 -27.27
CA GLY A 54 -0.37 -7.10 -26.40
C GLY A 54 -1.39 -7.27 -25.30
N LEU A 55 -0.94 -7.31 -24.04
CA LEU A 55 -1.83 -7.10 -22.90
C LEU A 55 -2.28 -5.62 -22.90
N GLN A 56 -3.59 -5.40 -22.97
CA GLN A 56 -4.18 -4.07 -22.86
C GLN A 56 -4.40 -3.72 -21.39
N ARG A 57 -3.83 -2.59 -20.96
CA ARG A 57 -3.98 -2.08 -19.59
C ARG A 57 -5.23 -1.22 -19.49
N ARG A 58 -6.08 -1.48 -18.50
CA ARG A 58 -7.22 -0.63 -18.13
C ARG A 58 -7.28 -0.36 -16.63
N ASP A 59 -7.99 0.68 -16.22
CA ASP A 59 -8.20 0.96 -14.80
C ASP A 59 -9.08 -0.10 -14.13
N ALA A 60 -8.73 -0.45 -12.89
CA ALA A 60 -9.51 -1.37 -12.07
C ALA A 60 -10.77 -0.70 -11.49
N ILE A 61 -10.73 0.62 -11.28
CA ILE A 61 -11.89 1.39 -10.83
C ILE A 61 -12.89 1.52 -11.98
N THR A 62 -14.12 1.10 -11.72
CA THR A 62 -15.22 1.18 -12.68
C THR A 62 -15.72 2.61 -12.85
N ASP A 63 -16.25 2.94 -14.02
CA ASP A 63 -16.85 4.25 -14.27
C ASP A 63 -18.07 4.50 -13.37
N PHE A 64 -18.78 3.44 -12.99
CA PHE A 64 -19.86 3.51 -12.00
C PHE A 64 -19.33 3.98 -10.64
N GLY A 65 -18.23 3.38 -10.17
CA GLY A 65 -17.55 3.81 -8.95
C GLY A 65 -17.14 5.28 -9.02
N LEU A 66 -16.50 5.69 -10.12
CA LEU A 66 -16.10 7.09 -10.31
C LEU A 66 -17.29 8.05 -10.30
N LYS A 67 -18.40 7.70 -10.96
CA LYS A 67 -19.65 8.49 -10.98
C LYS A 67 -20.25 8.65 -9.58
N HIS A 68 -20.15 7.62 -8.74
CA HIS A 68 -20.68 7.65 -7.38
C HIS A 68 -20.00 8.73 -6.50
N PHE A 69 -18.69 8.94 -6.70
CA PHE A 69 -17.90 9.95 -5.99
C PHE A 69 -18.00 11.33 -6.65
N SER A 70 -17.81 11.41 -7.97
CA SER A 70 -17.91 12.70 -8.69
C SER A 70 -19.28 13.37 -8.56
N GLY A 71 -20.37 12.59 -8.53
CA GLY A 71 -21.72 13.14 -8.31
C GLY A 71 -21.93 13.78 -6.93
N ARG A 72 -21.07 13.49 -5.94
CA ARG A 72 -21.16 14.07 -4.58
C ARG A 72 -20.46 15.43 -4.48
N TYR A 73 -19.50 15.69 -5.37
CA TYR A 73 -18.64 16.88 -5.37
C TYR A 73 -18.75 17.60 -6.72
N PRO A 74 -19.89 18.27 -6.99
CA PRO A 74 -20.07 18.98 -8.25
C PRO A 74 -19.05 20.11 -8.38
N GLY A 75 -18.36 20.17 -9.53
CA GLY A 75 -17.32 21.16 -9.82
C GLY A 75 -15.89 20.62 -9.69
N GLU A 76 -15.70 19.47 -9.06
CA GLU A 76 -14.40 18.80 -8.96
C GLU A 76 -14.17 17.82 -10.11
N THR A 77 -12.95 17.80 -10.63
CA THR A 77 -12.53 16.81 -11.64
C THR A 77 -11.75 15.70 -10.95
N ILE A 78 -12.47 14.67 -10.51
CA ILE A 78 -11.89 13.50 -9.83
C ILE A 78 -11.52 12.45 -10.88
N THR A 79 -10.26 11.99 -10.88
CA THR A 79 -9.82 10.86 -11.70
C THR A 79 -9.94 9.53 -10.94
N LYS A 80 -9.85 8.40 -11.66
CA LYS A 80 -9.83 7.06 -11.04
C LYS A 80 -8.61 6.90 -10.13
N GLU A 81 -7.47 7.44 -10.54
CA GLU A 81 -6.26 7.40 -9.74
C GLU A 81 -6.42 8.20 -8.43
N ASP A 82 -7.03 9.39 -8.48
CA ASP A 82 -7.32 10.18 -7.27
C ASP A 82 -8.21 9.42 -6.30
N LEU A 83 -9.20 8.70 -6.82
CA LEU A 83 -10.08 7.85 -6.02
C LEU A 83 -9.33 6.66 -5.40
N PHE A 84 -8.40 6.05 -6.14
CA PHE A 84 -7.56 4.97 -5.61
C PHE A 84 -6.73 5.44 -4.41
N TYR A 85 -6.09 6.61 -4.51
CA TYR A 85 -5.33 7.18 -3.40
C TYR A 85 -6.21 7.70 -2.27
N TYR A 86 -7.41 8.23 -2.56
CA TYR A 86 -8.39 8.57 -1.54
C TYR A 86 -8.75 7.36 -0.68
N VAL A 87 -9.04 6.21 -1.31
CA VAL A 87 -9.33 4.95 -0.59
C VAL A 87 -8.16 4.59 0.31
N TYR A 88 -6.93 4.69 -0.21
CA TYR A 88 -5.74 4.36 0.56
C TYR A 88 -5.52 5.28 1.78
N GLY A 89 -5.72 6.59 1.60
CA GLY A 89 -5.63 7.57 2.68
C GLY A 89 -6.70 7.32 3.75
N LEU A 90 -7.94 7.01 3.34
CA LEU A 90 -9.03 6.74 4.27
C LEU A 90 -8.80 5.46 5.08
N LEU A 91 -8.29 4.38 4.46
CA LEU A 91 -8.00 3.12 5.15
C LEU A 91 -6.88 3.26 6.21
N ASN A 92 -6.05 4.31 6.11
CA ASN A 92 -5.03 4.64 7.10
C ASN A 92 -5.49 5.68 8.13
N SER A 93 -6.72 6.18 8.05
CA SER A 93 -7.29 7.10 9.04
C SER A 93 -7.61 6.38 10.35
N GLU A 94 -7.10 6.91 11.46
CA GLU A 94 -7.40 6.39 12.81
C GLU A 94 -8.89 6.50 13.14
N ASP A 95 -9.53 7.60 12.74
CA ASP A 95 -10.97 7.82 12.94
C ASP A 95 -11.78 6.76 12.22
N TYR A 96 -11.47 6.49 10.94
CA TYR A 96 -12.15 5.46 10.15
C TYR A 96 -11.97 4.06 10.76
N ARG A 97 -10.74 3.73 11.16
CA ARG A 97 -10.42 2.41 11.74
C ARG A 97 -11.12 2.20 13.08
N THR A 98 -11.22 3.25 13.89
CA THR A 98 -11.89 3.21 15.19
C THR A 98 -13.40 3.13 15.05
N GLU A 99 -14.00 3.96 14.19
CA GLU A 99 -15.44 4.02 13.97
C GLU A 99 -15.99 2.70 13.39
N TYR A 100 -15.29 2.10 12.43
CA TYR A 100 -15.73 0.87 11.74
C TYR A 100 -15.05 -0.40 12.27
N ALA A 101 -14.45 -0.35 13.46
CA ALA A 101 -13.63 -1.43 14.00
C ALA A 101 -14.33 -2.81 14.01
N ASP A 102 -15.59 -2.84 14.45
CA ASP A 102 -16.38 -4.06 14.52
C ASP A 102 -16.69 -4.64 13.13
N SER A 103 -16.98 -3.78 12.15
CA SER A 103 -17.24 -4.18 10.76
C SER A 103 -15.97 -4.67 10.08
N LEU A 104 -14.86 -3.94 10.21
CA LEU A 104 -13.57 -4.26 9.61
C LEU A 104 -13.00 -5.60 10.12
N SER A 105 -13.38 -6.02 11.33
CA SER A 105 -12.97 -7.33 11.86
C SER A 105 -13.70 -8.52 11.21
N LYS A 106 -14.83 -8.28 10.54
CA LYS A 106 -15.76 -9.32 10.04
C LYS A 106 -15.99 -9.29 8.54
N GLU A 107 -15.91 -8.11 7.91
CA GLU A 107 -16.19 -7.92 6.48
C GLU A 107 -15.18 -6.96 5.83
N LEU A 108 -15.19 -6.96 4.50
CA LEU A 108 -14.36 -6.04 3.71
C LEU A 108 -14.72 -4.57 3.98
N PRO A 109 -13.73 -3.65 3.92
CA PRO A 109 -13.97 -2.23 4.13
C PRO A 109 -14.98 -1.66 3.13
N ARG A 110 -15.98 -0.94 3.64
CA ARG A 110 -16.90 -0.13 2.82
C ARG A 110 -16.42 1.32 2.85
N ILE A 111 -16.24 1.92 1.69
CA ILE A 111 -15.64 3.24 1.56
C ILE A 111 -16.73 4.33 1.58
N PRO A 112 -16.86 5.12 2.66
CA PRO A 112 -17.79 6.25 2.70
C PRO A 112 -17.30 7.42 1.83
N ARG A 113 -18.24 8.31 1.52
CA ARG A 113 -17.96 9.64 0.96
C ARG A 113 -17.90 10.65 2.10
N VAL A 114 -16.77 11.34 2.20
CA VAL A 114 -16.58 12.44 3.16
C VAL A 114 -17.51 13.62 2.86
N LYS A 115 -17.62 14.55 3.83
CA LYS A 115 -18.64 15.60 3.79
C LYS A 115 -18.34 16.65 2.72
N THR A 116 -17.07 17.02 2.56
CA THR A 116 -16.62 18.10 1.69
C THR A 116 -15.64 17.60 0.62
N ALA A 117 -15.52 18.36 -0.47
CA ALA A 117 -14.51 18.10 -1.50
C ALA A 117 -13.08 18.31 -0.96
N ASP A 118 -12.90 19.28 -0.07
CA ASP A 118 -11.60 19.55 0.56
C ASP A 118 -11.11 18.35 1.38
N ASP A 119 -12.00 17.71 2.13
CA ASP A 119 -11.69 16.47 2.86
C ASP A 119 -11.30 15.35 1.88
N PHE A 120 -12.02 15.22 0.76
CA PHE A 120 -11.69 14.22 -0.27
C PHE A 120 -10.27 14.42 -0.79
N TRP A 121 -9.92 15.65 -1.15
CA TRP A 121 -8.58 15.97 -1.63
C TRP A 121 -7.52 15.85 -0.54
N ALA A 122 -7.84 16.12 0.72
CA ALA A 122 -6.94 15.90 1.84
C ALA A 122 -6.59 14.41 1.98
N PHE A 123 -7.59 13.52 1.97
CA PHE A 123 -7.36 12.08 1.99
C PHE A 123 -6.64 11.58 0.75
N SER A 124 -6.97 12.09 -0.44
CA SER A 124 -6.29 11.71 -1.69
C SER A 124 -4.81 12.10 -1.66
N ARG A 125 -4.47 13.32 -1.24
CA ARG A 125 -3.07 13.77 -1.10
C ARG A 125 -2.31 12.99 -0.03
N ALA A 126 -2.93 12.77 1.13
CA ALA A 126 -2.33 11.97 2.19
C ALA A 126 -2.10 10.52 1.73
N GLY A 127 -3.06 9.93 1.02
CA GLY A 127 -2.93 8.60 0.44
C GLY A 127 -1.84 8.53 -0.63
N ARG A 128 -1.66 9.57 -1.47
CA ARG A 128 -0.54 9.65 -2.41
C ARG A 128 0.80 9.66 -1.68
N ALA A 129 0.95 10.53 -0.67
CA ALA A 129 2.18 10.61 0.12
C ALA A 129 2.50 9.31 0.87
N LEU A 130 1.51 8.68 1.49
CA LEU A 130 1.68 7.38 2.14
C LEU A 130 1.98 6.26 1.14
N GLY A 131 1.33 6.28 -0.03
CA GLY A 131 1.54 5.29 -1.08
C GLY A 131 2.98 5.35 -1.61
N ASP A 132 3.47 6.57 -1.87
CA ASP A 132 4.86 6.81 -2.27
C ASP A 132 5.85 6.30 -1.23
N LEU A 133 5.61 6.61 0.05
CA LEU A 133 6.46 6.14 1.16
C LEU A 133 6.46 4.61 1.28
N HIS A 134 5.31 3.96 1.15
CA HIS A 134 5.18 2.52 1.36
C HIS A 134 5.71 1.71 0.17
N VAL A 135 5.61 2.24 -1.04
CA VAL A 135 6.21 1.61 -2.23
C VAL A 135 7.73 1.79 -2.20
N HIS A 136 8.22 2.96 -1.83
CA HIS A 136 9.65 3.29 -1.82
C HIS A 136 10.31 3.15 -0.43
N TYR A 137 9.80 2.26 0.43
CA TYR A 137 10.24 2.12 1.82
C TYR A 137 11.73 1.75 1.97
N GLU A 138 12.35 1.19 0.93
CA GLU A 138 13.78 0.84 0.92
C GLU A 138 14.69 2.05 0.58
N ALA A 139 14.14 3.11 0.00
CA ALA A 139 14.88 4.26 -0.52
C ALA A 139 14.79 5.51 0.37
N VAL A 140 14.19 5.39 1.56
CA VAL A 140 14.01 6.52 2.49
C VAL A 140 15.26 6.78 3.30
N ASP A 141 15.46 8.06 3.69
CA ASP A 141 16.50 8.42 4.62
C ASP A 141 16.29 7.69 5.97
N PRO A 142 17.29 6.95 6.47
CA PRO A 142 17.16 6.26 7.75
C PRO A 142 16.89 7.23 8.89
N TYR A 143 15.98 6.86 9.78
CA TYR A 143 15.72 7.63 10.99
C TYR A 143 17.03 7.77 11.82
N PRO A 144 17.37 8.97 12.31
CA PRO A 144 18.61 9.18 13.04
C PRO A 144 18.58 8.41 14.37
N VAL A 145 19.39 7.36 14.47
CA VAL A 145 19.53 6.53 15.67
C VAL A 145 20.94 6.64 16.25
N THR A 146 21.04 6.57 17.57
CA THR A 146 22.34 6.48 18.25
C THR A 146 22.78 5.03 18.32
N ILE A 147 23.80 4.65 17.55
CA ILE A 147 24.37 3.31 17.56
C ILE A 147 25.37 3.21 18.71
N LYS A 148 25.16 2.26 19.64
CA LYS A 148 26.06 2.07 20.81
C LYS A 148 27.51 1.77 20.41
N GLN A 149 27.72 1.12 19.27
CA GLN A 149 29.05 0.82 18.73
C GLN A 149 29.72 2.01 18.02
N GLY A 150 29.08 3.19 17.97
CA GLY A 150 29.57 4.37 17.23
C GLY A 150 29.14 4.40 15.76
N ASP A 151 29.66 5.38 15.00
CA ASP A 151 29.33 5.53 13.58
C ASP A 151 30.01 4.44 12.74
N LEU A 152 29.22 3.45 12.33
CA LEU A 152 29.67 2.33 11.52
C LEU A 152 30.22 2.74 10.15
N ARG A 153 29.91 3.95 9.64
CA ARG A 153 30.49 4.49 8.39
C ARG A 153 32.00 4.72 8.52
N THR A 154 32.48 4.92 9.74
CA THR A 154 33.91 5.14 10.04
C THR A 154 34.63 3.87 10.52
N ALA A 155 33.91 2.75 10.63
CA ALA A 155 34.49 1.50 11.11
C ALA A 155 35.38 0.83 10.05
N VAL A 156 36.55 0.35 10.47
CA VAL A 156 37.43 -0.47 9.62
C VAL A 156 36.95 -1.92 9.66
N ILE A 157 36.15 -2.32 8.66
CA ILE A 157 35.58 -3.67 8.56
C ILE A 157 36.47 -4.51 7.63
N LYS A 158 37.16 -5.51 8.20
CA LYS A 158 38.08 -6.39 7.45
C LYS A 158 37.37 -7.35 6.49
N ASP A 159 36.20 -7.82 6.89
CA ASP A 159 35.34 -8.72 6.12
C ASP A 159 33.89 -8.21 6.18
N PRO A 160 33.47 -7.40 5.18
CA PRO A 160 32.14 -6.83 5.14
C PRO A 160 31.03 -7.87 5.04
N GLU A 161 31.26 -8.96 4.31
CA GLU A 161 30.24 -10.00 4.09
C GLU A 161 29.93 -10.72 5.40
N ALA A 162 30.95 -11.13 6.16
CA ALA A 162 30.75 -11.73 7.47
C ALA A 162 30.15 -10.73 8.49
N PHE A 163 30.52 -9.46 8.41
CA PHE A 163 30.07 -8.43 9.36
C PHE A 163 28.58 -8.07 9.19
N TYR A 164 28.12 -7.88 7.95
CA TYR A 164 26.73 -7.49 7.67
C TYR A 164 25.76 -8.68 7.55
N ARG A 165 26.27 -9.93 7.56
CA ARG A 165 25.43 -11.12 7.51
C ARG A 165 24.59 -11.27 8.78
N VAL A 166 23.27 -11.14 8.61
CA VAL A 166 22.29 -11.39 9.68
C VAL A 166 21.96 -12.88 9.72
N THR A 167 22.18 -13.52 10.88
CA THR A 167 21.68 -14.88 11.15
C THR A 167 20.34 -14.86 11.86
N LYS A 168 20.22 -14.02 12.90
CA LYS A 168 18.97 -13.79 13.63
C LYS A 168 19.04 -12.47 14.41
N MET A 169 18.10 -11.56 14.15
CA MET A 169 17.94 -10.34 14.93
C MET A 169 17.26 -10.63 16.28
N LYS A 170 17.69 -9.95 17.34
CA LYS A 170 17.09 -10.04 18.67
C LYS A 170 17.22 -8.70 19.39
N PHE A 171 16.23 -8.34 20.20
CA PHE A 171 16.37 -7.26 21.16
C PHE A 171 17.46 -7.62 22.19
N GLY A 172 18.26 -6.62 22.58
CA GLY A 172 19.15 -6.74 23.72
C GLY A 172 18.38 -6.59 25.03
N GLY A 173 18.97 -7.04 26.15
CA GLY A 173 18.38 -6.87 27.49
C GLY A 173 17.56 -8.07 27.98
N LYS A 174 16.87 -7.89 29.12
CA LYS A 174 16.04 -8.93 29.73
C LYS A 174 14.61 -8.87 29.20
N ARG A 175 13.97 -10.04 29.11
CA ARG A 175 12.54 -10.15 28.73
C ARG A 175 11.69 -9.31 29.69
N GLY A 176 11.00 -8.30 29.15
CA GLY A 176 10.11 -7.41 29.93
C GLY A 176 10.68 -6.02 30.22
N GLU A 177 11.96 -5.76 29.94
CA GLU A 177 12.45 -4.38 29.89
C GLU A 177 11.96 -3.74 28.59
N VAL A 178 11.23 -2.64 28.70
CA VAL A 178 10.80 -1.84 27.56
C VAL A 178 12.03 -1.18 26.97
N ASP A 179 12.31 -1.44 25.69
CA ASP A 179 13.35 -0.73 24.96
C ASP A 179 12.94 0.74 24.88
N LYS A 180 13.65 1.60 25.60
CA LYS A 180 13.45 3.05 25.59
C LYS A 180 14.32 3.63 24.49
N SER A 181 13.96 3.33 23.26
CA SER A 181 14.53 3.93 22.05
C SER A 181 13.46 4.74 21.35
#